data_AF-A0A9P6XTE3-F1
#
_entry.id   AF-A0A9P6XTE3-F1
#
_cell.length_a   1.000
_cell.length_b   1.000
_cell.length_c   1.000
_cell.angle_alpha   90.00
_cell.angle_beta   90.00
_cell.angle_gamma   90.00
#
_symmetry.space_group_name_H-M   'P 1'
#
loop_
_entity.id
_entity.type
_entity.pdbx_description
1 polymer ?
#
loop_
_entity_poly.entity_id
_entity_poly.type
_entity_poly.pdbx_seq_one_letter_code
_entity_poly.pdbx_strand_id
1 'polypeptide(L)'
;MVDTGVVCRQVVDGRELIGIRLHWHKRYITLAPVASLIGMAFRMYDPDGLIGDTRDIGITLGLLPRDTAGVEIGRRHFPLNSTFQNGPIKGKDVFIPLTQLIGGAAMAGKGWNMLNECLAVGRSITLPSTASGGAKAVRPVGRPLRGR
;
A
#
# COMPACT_ATOMS: atom_id res chain seq x y z
N MET A 1 6.93 4.32 -13.75
CA MET A 1 6.62 2.88 -13.84
C MET A 1 5.23 2.71 -13.24
N VAL A 2 4.34 1.98 -13.90
CA VAL A 2 3.00 1.67 -13.36
C VAL A 2 3.13 0.40 -12.51
N ASP A 3 2.44 0.34 -11.38
CA ASP A 3 2.45 -0.84 -10.52
C ASP A 3 1.57 -1.92 -11.16
N THR A 4 2.17 -3.02 -11.58
CA THR A 4 1.51 -4.07 -12.36
C THR A 4 1.61 -5.42 -11.67
N GLY A 5 0.58 -6.23 -11.89
CA GLY A 5 0.56 -7.63 -11.50
C GLY A 5 0.09 -8.49 -12.65
N VAL A 6 0.86 -9.52 -13.00
CA VAL A 6 0.50 -10.46 -14.07
C VAL A 6 0.21 -11.81 -13.45
N VAL A 7 -0.95 -12.39 -13.74
CA VAL A 7 -1.30 -13.74 -13.30
C VAL A 7 -0.36 -14.72 -13.97
N CYS A 8 0.26 -15.59 -13.18
CA CYS A 8 1.19 -16.58 -13.69
C CYS A 8 1.16 -17.84 -12.82
N ARG A 9 1.63 -18.95 -13.39
CA ARG A 9 1.94 -20.17 -12.63
C ARG A 9 3.38 -20.13 -12.15
N GLN A 10 3.61 -20.58 -10.92
CA GLN A 10 4.95 -20.71 -10.36
C GLN A 10 5.01 -21.92 -9.44
N VAL A 11 6.10 -22.68 -9.53
CA VAL A 11 6.38 -23.77 -8.59
C VAL A 11 6.94 -23.19 -7.30
N VAL A 12 6.25 -23.43 -6.20
CA VAL A 12 6.67 -23.05 -4.85
C VAL A 12 6.61 -24.31 -3.99
N ASP A 13 7.70 -24.65 -3.30
CA ASP A 13 7.82 -25.85 -2.47
C ASP A 13 7.41 -27.15 -3.19
N GLY A 14 7.75 -27.25 -4.47
CA GLY A 14 7.45 -28.42 -5.31
C GLY A 14 5.99 -28.52 -5.77
N ARG A 15 5.14 -27.53 -5.48
CA ARG A 15 3.75 -27.45 -5.93
C ARG A 15 3.56 -26.31 -6.92
N GLU A 16 2.86 -26.58 -8.01
CA GLU A 16 2.46 -25.54 -8.96
C GLU A 16 1.32 -24.72 -8.36
N LEU A 17 1.55 -23.42 -8.18
CA LEU A 17 0.58 -22.46 -7.66
C LEU A 17 0.26 -21.42 -8.72
N ILE A 18 -1.02 -21.03 -8.79
CA ILE A 18 -1.44 -19.84 -9.52
C ILE A 18 -1.31 -18.64 -8.58
N GLY A 19 -0.58 -17.63 -9.03
CA GLY A 19 -0.37 -16.41 -8.30
C GLY A 19 -0.20 -15.23 -9.24
N ILE A 20 0.44 -14.19 -8.72
CA ILE A 20 0.60 -12.91 -9.37
C ILE A 20 2.06 -12.52 -9.25
N ARG A 21 2.69 -12.22 -10.39
CA ARG A 21 4.01 -11.60 -10.43
C ARG A 21 3.88 -10.10 -10.47
N LEU A 22 4.39 -9.46 -9.42
CA LEU A 22 4.24 -8.04 -9.15
C LEU A 22 5.52 -7.27 -9.46
N HIS A 23 5.34 -6.09 -10.03
CA HIS A 23 6.38 -5.09 -10.24
C HIS A 23 5.88 -3.72 -9.82
N TRP A 24 6.66 -3.01 -9.00
CA TRP A 24 6.30 -1.66 -8.56
C TRP A 24 7.51 -0.81 -8.20
N HIS A 25 7.26 0.51 -8.20
CA HIS A 25 8.21 1.50 -7.71
C HIS A 25 7.44 2.69 -7.13
N LYS A 26 7.43 2.81 -5.80
CA LYS A 26 6.73 3.88 -5.09
C LYS A 26 7.71 4.66 -4.20
N ARG A 27 7.56 5.99 -4.15
CA ARG A 27 8.55 6.89 -3.54
C ARG A 27 8.21 7.40 -2.13
N TYR A 28 6.93 7.64 -1.85
CA TYR A 28 6.48 8.31 -0.62
C TYR A 28 5.49 7.44 0.15
N ILE A 29 5.99 6.29 0.62
CA ILE A 29 5.18 5.39 1.43
C ILE A 29 5.47 5.65 2.90
N THR A 30 4.46 6.15 3.61
CA THR A 30 4.51 6.33 5.06
C THR A 30 4.69 4.98 5.75
N LEU A 31 5.55 4.96 6.76
CA LEU A 31 5.99 3.78 7.54
C LEU A 31 6.78 2.72 6.76
N ALA A 32 7.05 2.90 5.46
CA ALA A 32 7.82 1.90 4.69
C ALA A 32 9.12 1.41 5.37
N PRO A 33 9.95 2.25 6.01
CA PRO A 33 11.18 1.80 6.66
C PRO A 33 10.99 0.83 7.85
N VAL A 34 9.81 0.79 8.46
CA VAL A 34 9.50 -0.04 9.65
C VAL A 34 8.33 -0.99 9.44
N ALA A 35 7.65 -0.95 8.29
CA ALA A 35 6.50 -1.80 8.01
C ALA A 35 6.90 -3.28 8.00
N SER A 36 6.11 -4.13 8.66
CA SER A 36 6.20 -5.60 8.59
C SER A 36 5.30 -6.19 7.51
N LEU A 37 4.22 -5.50 7.17
CA LEU A 37 3.24 -5.87 6.16
C LEU A 37 3.02 -4.71 5.19
N ILE A 38 2.90 -5.01 3.92
CA ILE A 38 2.71 -4.03 2.85
C ILE A 38 1.35 -4.30 2.18
N GLY A 39 0.50 -3.28 2.13
CA GLY A 39 -0.68 -3.28 1.27
C GLY A 39 -0.35 -2.66 -0.09
N MET A 40 -0.51 -3.43 -1.16
CA MET A 40 -0.18 -3.01 -2.52
C MET A 40 -1.42 -2.92 -3.37
N ALA A 41 -1.63 -1.74 -3.96
CA ALA A 41 -2.53 -1.53 -5.08
C ALA A 41 -1.75 -1.62 -6.39
N PHE A 42 -2.22 -2.46 -7.31
CA PHE A 42 -1.62 -2.66 -8.62
C PHE A 42 -2.72 -2.92 -9.67
N ARG A 43 -2.40 -2.68 -10.94
CA ARG A 43 -3.28 -3.09 -12.04
C ARG A 43 -2.97 -4.53 -12.43
N MET A 44 -3.99 -5.37 -12.40
CA MET A 44 -3.88 -6.81 -12.58
C MET A 44 -4.22 -7.21 -14.01
N TYR A 45 -3.41 -8.11 -14.57
CA TYR A 45 -3.56 -8.63 -15.92
C TYR A 45 -3.49 -10.16 -15.92
N ASP A 46 -4.31 -10.81 -16.73
CA ASP A 46 -4.33 -12.26 -16.94
C ASP A 46 -4.21 -12.56 -18.44
N PRO A 47 -2.99 -12.47 -19.02
CA PRO A 47 -2.80 -12.65 -20.46
C PRO A 47 -3.15 -14.07 -20.93
N ASP A 48 -2.97 -15.05 -20.05
CA ASP A 48 -3.11 -16.48 -20.33
C ASP A 48 -4.50 -17.03 -19.96
N GLY A 49 -5.39 -16.20 -19.38
CA GLY A 49 -6.75 -16.59 -19.01
C GLY A 49 -6.79 -17.67 -17.92
N LEU A 50 -5.88 -17.61 -16.95
CA LEU A 50 -5.73 -18.62 -15.90
C LEU A 50 -6.83 -18.56 -14.83
N ILE A 51 -7.44 -17.39 -14.62
CA ILE A 51 -8.48 -17.19 -13.60
C ILE A 51 -9.82 -16.71 -14.15
N GLY A 52 -9.88 -16.40 -15.46
CA GLY A 52 -11.12 -16.05 -16.15
C GLY A 52 -10.89 -15.52 -17.57
N ASP A 53 -11.95 -14.99 -18.19
CA ASP A 53 -11.94 -14.56 -19.60
C ASP A 53 -11.41 -13.13 -19.81
N THR A 54 -11.20 -12.38 -18.74
CA THR A 54 -10.82 -10.95 -18.81
C THR A 54 -9.32 -10.77 -18.67
N ARG A 55 -8.66 -10.26 -19.72
CA ARG A 55 -7.20 -10.05 -19.74
C ARG A 55 -6.72 -8.84 -18.92
N ASP A 56 -7.48 -7.75 -18.88
CA ASP A 56 -7.18 -6.58 -18.04
C ASP A 56 -8.23 -6.50 -16.95
N ILE A 57 -7.89 -7.04 -15.78
CA ILE A 57 -8.82 -7.22 -14.66
C ILE A 57 -9.04 -5.89 -13.94
N GLY A 58 -8.08 -4.96 -14.03
CA GLY A 58 -8.15 -3.65 -13.39
C GLY A 58 -7.46 -3.60 -12.03
N ILE A 59 -7.81 -2.60 -11.22
CA ILE A 59 -7.09 -2.30 -9.96
C ILE A 59 -7.45 -3.35 -8.91
N THR A 60 -6.43 -3.96 -8.34
CA THR A 60 -6.53 -5.02 -7.33
C THR A 60 -5.64 -4.69 -6.14
N LEU A 61 -6.01 -5.21 -4.97
CA LEU A 61 -5.27 -5.03 -3.72
C LEU A 61 -4.74 -6.36 -3.22
N GLY A 62 -3.47 -6.39 -2.82
CA GLY A 62 -2.83 -7.54 -2.19
C GLY A 62 -2.08 -7.14 -0.92
N LEU A 63 -1.93 -8.10 -0.02
CA LEU A 63 -1.11 -7.98 1.20
C LEU A 63 0.11 -8.86 1.06
N LEU A 64 1.31 -8.32 1.31
CA LEU A 64 2.54 -9.10 1.30
C LEU A 64 3.45 -8.75 2.49
N PRO A 65 4.14 -9.75 3.07
CA PRO A 65 5.17 -9.51 4.06
C PRO A 65 6.31 -8.65 3.51
N ARG A 66 6.93 -7.82 4.36
CA ARG A 66 8.11 -7.02 4.00
C ARG A 66 9.27 -7.85 3.44
N ASP A 67 9.42 -9.08 3.93
CA ASP A 67 10.57 -9.94 3.63
C ASP A 67 10.29 -10.87 2.43
N THR A 68 9.22 -10.59 1.68
CA THR A 68 8.92 -11.32 0.44
C THR A 68 10.07 -11.14 -0.55
N ALA A 69 10.49 -12.22 -1.21
CA ALA A 69 11.57 -12.19 -2.18
C ALA A 69 11.31 -11.17 -3.30
N GLY A 70 12.31 -10.35 -3.63
CA GLY A 70 12.23 -9.30 -4.64
C GLY A 70 11.72 -7.95 -4.14
N VAL A 71 11.34 -7.83 -2.85
CA VAL A 71 11.00 -6.54 -2.21
C VAL A 71 12.26 -5.81 -1.74
N GLU A 72 12.37 -4.52 -2.10
CA GLU A 72 13.43 -3.62 -1.65
C GLU A 72 12.81 -2.40 -0.96
N ILE A 73 13.15 -2.20 0.32
CA ILE A 73 12.81 -0.99 1.07
C ILE A 73 14.04 -0.09 1.07
N GLY A 74 13.92 1.09 0.46
CA GLY A 74 15.04 2.03 0.38
C GLY A 74 15.19 2.90 1.63
N ARG A 75 16.12 3.86 1.55
CA ARG A 75 16.46 4.73 2.68
C ARG A 75 15.27 5.60 3.10
N ARG A 76 15.15 5.82 4.40
CA ARG A 76 14.19 6.77 4.96
C ARG A 76 14.39 8.15 4.33
N HIS A 77 13.31 8.70 3.77
CA HIS A 77 13.19 10.10 3.45
C HIS A 77 12.87 10.89 4.72
N PHE A 78 13.50 12.06 4.88
CA PHE A 78 13.25 12.96 5.99
C PHE A 78 12.79 14.35 5.50
N PRO A 79 11.62 14.42 4.83
CA PRO A 79 11.07 15.69 4.38
C PRO A 79 10.54 16.50 5.57
N LEU A 80 10.73 17.82 5.55
CA LEU A 80 10.15 18.77 6.50
C LEU A 80 10.45 18.48 7.98
N ASN A 81 11.57 17.79 8.28
CA ASN A 81 11.94 17.39 9.65
C ASN A 81 10.83 16.57 10.36
N SER A 82 9.98 15.88 9.59
CA SER A 82 8.82 15.17 10.12
C SER A 82 9.22 13.87 10.81
N THR A 83 8.63 13.61 11.97
CA THR A 83 8.85 12.38 12.75
C THR A 83 8.29 11.15 12.05
N PHE A 84 7.32 11.31 11.14
CA PHE A 84 6.75 10.21 10.36
C PHE A 84 7.80 9.58 9.44
N GLN A 85 8.01 8.28 9.62
CA GLN A 85 8.91 7.52 8.76
C GLN A 85 8.33 7.45 7.35
N ASN A 86 9.11 7.79 6.35
CA ASN A 86 8.72 7.72 4.94
C ASN A 86 9.87 7.12 4.15
N GLY A 87 9.59 6.33 3.14
CA GLY A 87 10.66 5.75 2.32
C GLY A 87 10.15 5.23 0.99
N PRO A 88 11.05 5.01 0.03
CA PRO A 88 10.71 4.36 -1.22
C PRO A 88 10.62 2.84 -1.01
N ILE A 89 9.71 2.21 -1.74
CA ILE A 89 9.56 0.76 -1.81
C ILE A 89 9.55 0.36 -3.28
N LYS A 90 10.30 -0.69 -3.61
CA LYS A 90 10.33 -1.29 -4.94
C LYS A 90 10.07 -2.79 -4.82
N GLY A 91 9.52 -3.34 -5.87
CA GLY A 91 9.39 -4.78 -6.03
C GLY A 91 9.66 -5.15 -7.47
N LYS A 92 10.48 -6.18 -7.67
CA LYS A 92 10.77 -6.71 -8.99
C LYS A 92 10.59 -8.24 -8.96
N ASP A 93 9.75 -8.74 -9.86
CA ASP A 93 9.47 -10.17 -10.00
C ASP A 93 8.95 -10.81 -8.70
N VAL A 94 8.19 -10.04 -7.91
CA VAL A 94 7.69 -10.52 -6.61
C VAL A 94 6.48 -11.40 -6.83
N PHE A 95 6.56 -12.67 -6.46
CA PHE A 95 5.44 -13.60 -6.57
C PHE A 95 4.59 -13.58 -5.30
N ILE A 96 3.27 -13.43 -5.46
CA ILE A 96 2.30 -13.67 -4.39
C ILE A 96 1.20 -14.64 -4.86
N PRO A 97 0.77 -15.60 -4.03
CA PRO A 97 -0.38 -16.45 -4.31
C PRO A 97 -1.68 -15.62 -4.35
N LEU A 98 -2.68 -16.09 -5.09
CA LEU A 98 -3.99 -15.42 -5.19
C LEU A 98 -4.71 -15.28 -3.83
N THR A 99 -4.39 -16.13 -2.87
CA THR A 99 -4.92 -16.07 -1.49
C THR A 99 -4.49 -14.81 -0.74
N GLN A 100 -3.40 -14.16 -1.16
CA GLN A 100 -2.92 -12.90 -0.59
C GLN A 100 -3.65 -11.66 -1.16
N LEU A 101 -4.57 -11.85 -2.11
CA LEU A 101 -5.48 -10.79 -2.52
C LEU A 101 -6.47 -10.45 -1.40
N ILE A 102 -6.74 -9.16 -1.21
CA ILE A 102 -7.73 -8.71 -0.24
C ILE A 102 -9.13 -9.12 -0.75
N GLY A 103 -9.75 -10.07 -0.05
CA GLY A 103 -11.02 -10.68 -0.47
C GLY A 103 -10.87 -11.81 -1.49
N GLY A 104 -9.64 -12.28 -1.75
CA GLY A 104 -9.35 -13.38 -2.66
C GLY A 104 -9.60 -13.08 -4.14
N ALA A 105 -9.57 -14.12 -4.97
CA ALA A 105 -9.73 -14.00 -6.43
C ALA A 105 -11.07 -13.36 -6.85
N ALA A 106 -12.14 -13.55 -6.06
CA ALA A 106 -13.46 -12.96 -6.31
C ALA A 106 -13.48 -11.42 -6.24
N MET A 107 -12.47 -10.81 -5.60
CA MET A 107 -12.31 -9.36 -5.48
C MET A 107 -11.23 -8.79 -6.39
N ALA A 108 -10.63 -9.61 -7.26
CA ALA A 108 -9.77 -9.12 -8.32
C ALA A 108 -10.51 -8.10 -9.19
N GLY A 109 -9.89 -6.95 -9.46
CA GLY A 109 -10.46 -5.85 -10.24
C GLY A 109 -11.35 -4.87 -9.48
N LYS A 110 -11.73 -5.19 -8.22
CA LYS A 110 -12.61 -4.35 -7.39
C LYS A 110 -11.86 -3.42 -6.43
N GLY A 111 -10.53 -3.36 -6.52
CA GLY A 111 -9.68 -2.60 -5.61
C GLY A 111 -9.88 -1.09 -5.67
N TRP A 112 -10.38 -0.54 -6.77
CA TRP A 112 -10.66 0.89 -6.89
C TRP A 112 -11.72 1.37 -5.89
N ASN A 113 -12.80 0.60 -5.71
CA ASN A 113 -13.86 0.93 -4.77
C ASN A 113 -13.33 0.92 -3.33
N MET A 114 -12.55 -0.10 -2.97
CA MET A 114 -11.89 -0.20 -1.66
C MET A 114 -10.96 0.99 -1.39
N LEU A 115 -10.15 1.39 -2.37
CA LEU A 115 -9.26 2.53 -2.25
C LEU A 115 -10.03 3.85 -2.05
N ASN A 116 -11.11 4.05 -2.81
CA ASN A 116 -11.92 5.26 -2.70
C ASN A 116 -12.61 5.34 -1.34
N GLU A 117 -13.14 4.24 -0.83
CA GLU A 117 -13.73 4.18 0.51
C GLU A 117 -12.71 4.57 1.59
N CYS A 118 -11.53 3.94 1.60
CA CYS A 118 -10.46 4.27 2.55
C CYS A 118 -10.00 5.72 2.45
N LEU A 119 -9.88 6.24 1.22
CA LEU A 119 -9.42 7.60 0.97
C LEU A 119 -10.45 8.65 1.39
N ALA A 120 -11.74 8.38 1.17
CA ALA A 120 -12.83 9.24 1.59
C ALA A 120 -12.85 9.37 3.12
N VAL A 121 -12.77 8.26 3.85
CA VAL A 121 -12.74 8.24 5.33
C VAL A 121 -11.55 9.02 5.88
N GLY A 122 -10.36 8.81 5.32
CA GLY A 122 -9.15 9.51 5.76
C GLY A 122 -9.26 11.04 5.60
N ARG A 123 -9.92 11.50 4.53
CA ARG A 123 -10.13 12.93 4.25
C ARG A 123 -11.26 13.55 5.06
N SER A 124 -12.35 12.83 5.31
CA SER A 124 -13.51 13.38 6.01
C SER A 124 -13.32 13.39 7.53
N ILE A 125 -12.53 12.47 8.09
CA ILE A 125 -12.41 12.29 9.55
C ILE A 125 -10.99 12.59 10.03
N THR A 126 -10.01 11.82 9.59
CA THR A 126 -8.66 11.80 10.19
C THR A 126 -7.89 13.09 9.92
N LEU A 127 -7.90 13.58 8.68
CA LEU A 127 -7.16 14.80 8.32
C LEU A 127 -7.70 16.07 9.02
N PRO A 128 -9.01 16.37 9.02
CA PRO A 128 -9.56 17.52 9.75
C PRO A 128 -9.35 17.44 11.27
N SER A 129 -9.44 16.24 11.84
CA SER A 129 -9.24 16.00 13.28
C SER A 129 -7.77 16.24 13.67
N THR A 130 -6.82 15.76 12.87
CA THR A 130 -5.38 16.00 13.06
C THR A 130 -5.05 17.48 12.92
N ALA A 131 -5.63 18.16 11.91
CA ALA A 131 -5.45 19.61 11.72
C ALA A 131 -5.98 20.41 12.92
N SER A 132 -7.17 20.06 13.43
CA SER A 132 -7.77 20.71 14.60
C SER A 132 -6.95 20.49 15.87
N GLY A 133 -6.40 19.28 16.06
CA GLY A 133 -5.47 18.98 17.15
C GLY A 133 -4.18 19.79 17.07
N GLY A 134 -3.58 19.87 15.88
CA GLY A 134 -2.39 20.70 15.62
C GLY A 134 -2.63 22.19 15.88
N ALA A 135 -3.78 22.73 15.46
CA ALA A 135 -4.15 24.11 15.73
C ALA A 135 -4.28 24.40 17.24
N LYS A 136 -4.78 23.45 18.03
CA LYS A 136 -4.85 23.57 19.50
C LYS A 136 -3.47 23.49 20.17
N ALA A 137 -2.53 22.72 19.61
CA ALA A 137 -1.17 22.59 20.13
C ALA A 137 -0.33 23.88 19.92
N VAL A 138 -0.67 24.70 18.93
CA VAL A 138 -0.06 26.03 18.69
C VAL A 138 -0.58 27.11 19.64
N ARG A 139 -1.59 26.82 20.49
CA ARG A 139 -2.06 27.78 21.49
C ARG A 139 -0.90 28.08 22.46
N PRO A 140 -0.34 29.32 22.48
CA PRO A 140 0.58 29.68 23.53
C PRO A 140 -0.21 29.55 24.83
N VAL A 141 0.34 28.83 25.81
CA VAL A 141 -0.21 28.81 27.16
C VAL A 141 -0.33 30.26 27.59
N GLY A 142 -1.57 30.77 27.60
CA GLY A 142 -1.89 32.08 28.13
C GLY A 142 -1.61 32.01 29.62
N ARG A 143 -0.37 32.29 30.00
CA ARG A 143 -0.01 32.63 31.36
C ARG A 143 -0.88 33.83 31.72
N PRO A 144 -1.77 33.74 32.73
CA PRO A 144 -2.39 34.95 33.23
C PRO A 144 -1.22 35.78 33.76
N LEU A 145 -1.00 36.96 33.18
CA LEU A 145 -0.22 37.99 33.84
C LEU A 145 -1.03 38.42 35.06
N ARG A 146 -0.92 37.66 36.16
CA ARG A 146 -1.34 38.11 37.49
C ARG A 146 -0.35 39.20 37.90
N GLY A 147 -0.72 40.44 37.58
CA GLY A 147 -0.14 41.64 38.16
C GLY A 147 -0.40 41.68 39.66
N ARG A 148 0.55 42.30 40.35
CA ARG A 148 0.68 42.46 41.80
C ARG A 148 -0.53 43.12 42.46
#